data_AF-A0A9J6HAD7-F1
#
_entry.id   AF-A0A9J6HAD7-F1
#
_cell.length_a   1.000
_cell.length_b   1.000
_cell.length_c   1.000
_cell.angle_alpha   90.00
_cell.angle_beta   90.00
_cell.angle_gamma   90.00
#
_symmetry.space_group_name_H-M   'P 1'
#
loop_
_entity.id
_entity.type
_entity.pdbx_description
1 polymer ?
#
loop_
_entity_poly.entity_id
_entity_poly.type
_entity_poly.pdbx_seq_one_letter_code
_entity_poly.pdbx_strand_id
1 'polypeptide(L)'
;MVPTLSRFQVAQPLPHYSFVRVTPCGGTQRLFKTDVFAYVTALDPQPQESSYGRWLTSFWWIVVMVVMTGFTGIMKANMMVKDQTGRINTIQDIIARPNLRALVISGSTYEGIFKTSDRPDYQRLWRQVLRWNGLKTAAEMVSKPIFDIILEEKATFFCDDTMLYMTVARLYPKGFEGEFYMGNDYFINNEFTMFIRRGLDQKITNEIHKRLRWVWEAGLPQEWKRRAMESARSRSASAQTTIAASNMKLTDVGAIFYLLFLGHGCACLGVLAEVLSGRLFPAAARSLQGRMRRRAGGGNISRISPLTAAG
;
A
#
# COMPACT_ATOMS: atom_id res chain seq x y z
N MET A 1 13.61 -49.95 12.32
CA MET A 1 14.31 -50.76 11.29
C MET A 1 13.24 -51.37 10.39
N VAL A 2 13.05 -50.80 9.20
CA VAL A 2 12.05 -51.26 8.23
C VAL A 2 12.76 -52.25 7.30
N PRO A 3 12.25 -53.48 7.12
CA PRO A 3 12.91 -54.49 6.33
C PRO A 3 12.90 -54.11 4.84
N THR A 4 14.10 -54.17 4.27
CA THR A 4 14.44 -53.96 2.87
C THR A 4 13.64 -54.83 1.91
N LEU A 5 13.14 -54.19 0.84
CA LEU A 5 12.62 -54.80 -0.38
C LEU A 5 13.55 -55.93 -0.87
N SER A 6 13.00 -57.13 -0.93
CA SER A 6 13.64 -58.29 -1.55
C SER A 6 13.85 -58.03 -3.04
N ARG A 7 15.10 -57.79 -3.43
CA ARG A 7 15.57 -57.89 -4.82
C ARG A 7 15.30 -59.31 -5.32
N PHE A 8 14.61 -59.45 -6.44
CA PHE A 8 14.46 -60.73 -7.13
C PHE A 8 15.64 -60.93 -8.10
N GLN A 9 16.32 -62.07 -7.99
CA GLN A 9 17.45 -62.51 -8.82
C GLN A 9 16.92 -63.39 -9.96
N VAL A 10 17.28 -63.09 -11.21
CA VAL A 10 16.67 -63.62 -12.46
C VAL A 10 17.20 -65.01 -12.88
N ALA A 11 17.54 -65.89 -11.95
CA ALA A 11 18.12 -67.19 -12.34
C ALA A 11 17.91 -68.33 -11.32
N GLN A 12 16.69 -68.52 -10.83
CA GLN A 12 16.32 -69.77 -10.14
C GLN A 12 15.18 -70.46 -10.90
N PRO A 13 15.30 -71.77 -11.23
CA PRO A 13 14.24 -72.51 -11.89
C PRO A 13 13.03 -72.65 -10.95
N LEU A 14 11.85 -72.24 -11.42
CA LEU A 14 10.62 -72.27 -10.64
C LEU A 14 10.17 -73.73 -10.35
N PRO A 15 9.66 -74.02 -9.13
CA PRO A 15 9.06 -75.30 -8.80
C PRO A 15 7.74 -75.54 -9.54
N HIS A 16 7.43 -76.82 -9.76
CA HIS A 16 6.52 -77.33 -10.80
C HIS A 16 5.02 -77.07 -10.63
N TYR A 17 4.59 -76.17 -9.74
CA TYR A 17 3.17 -75.84 -9.55
C TYR A 17 3.02 -74.44 -8.92
N SER A 18 2.59 -73.48 -9.74
CA SER A 18 2.18 -72.15 -9.27
C SER A 18 0.67 -72.10 -9.08
N PHE A 19 0.22 -71.96 -7.83
CA PHE A 19 -1.18 -71.59 -7.55
C PHE A 19 -1.38 -70.13 -7.96
N VAL A 20 -2.04 -69.91 -9.10
CA VAL A 20 -2.47 -68.56 -9.51
C VAL A 20 -3.66 -68.17 -8.66
N ARG A 21 -3.41 -67.34 -7.64
CA ARG A 21 -4.48 -66.73 -6.84
C ARG A 21 -5.05 -65.56 -7.65
N VAL A 22 -6.27 -65.72 -8.16
CA VAL A 22 -7.00 -64.65 -8.85
C VAL A 22 -7.67 -63.77 -7.80
N THR A 23 -7.06 -62.63 -7.50
CA THR A 23 -7.65 -61.60 -6.63
C THR A 23 -8.35 -60.57 -7.53
N PRO A 24 -9.57 -60.12 -7.21
CA PRO A 24 -10.21 -59.05 -7.99
C PRO A 24 -9.37 -57.77 -7.91
N CYS A 25 -8.86 -57.33 -9.06
CA CYS A 25 -8.12 -56.09 -9.20
C CYS A 25 -9.09 -54.99 -9.63
N GLY A 26 -9.43 -54.08 -8.71
CA GLY A 26 -10.22 -52.88 -9.00
C GLY A 26 -9.33 -51.64 -9.00
N GLY A 27 -9.32 -50.88 -10.09
CA GLY A 27 -8.71 -49.55 -10.15
C GLY A 27 -9.80 -48.48 -10.13
N THR A 28 -9.77 -47.56 -9.17
CA THR A 28 -10.59 -46.34 -9.21
C THR A 28 -9.72 -45.18 -9.69
N GLN A 29 -10.14 -44.49 -10.76
CA GLN A 29 -9.55 -43.21 -11.14
C GLN A 29 -9.95 -42.17 -10.08
N ARG A 30 -9.08 -41.89 -9.11
CA ARG A 30 -9.24 -40.69 -8.29
C ARG A 30 -8.70 -39.51 -9.10
N LEU A 31 -9.60 -38.66 -9.59
CA LEU A 31 -9.21 -37.34 -10.08
C LEU A 31 -8.58 -36.57 -8.91
N PHE A 32 -7.29 -36.28 -8.99
CA PHE A 32 -6.65 -35.34 -8.06
C PHE A 32 -7.17 -33.94 -8.36
N LYS A 33 -8.24 -33.53 -7.68
CA LYS A 33 -8.66 -32.14 -7.62
C LYS A 33 -7.73 -31.44 -6.64
N THR A 34 -6.83 -30.59 -7.12
CA THR A 34 -5.95 -29.77 -6.28
C THR A 34 -6.77 -28.62 -5.70
N ASP A 35 -7.46 -28.89 -4.60
CA ASP A 35 -8.05 -27.88 -3.71
C ASP A 35 -7.58 -28.17 -2.28
N VAL A 36 -7.44 -27.15 -1.44
CA VAL A 36 -7.07 -27.32 -0.02
C VAL A 36 -8.11 -28.19 0.70
N PHE A 37 -9.38 -28.09 0.29
CA PHE A 37 -10.45 -28.96 0.77
C PHE A 37 -10.32 -30.41 0.29
N ALA A 38 -9.55 -30.68 -0.77
CA ALA A 38 -9.30 -32.03 -1.26
C ALA A 38 -8.34 -32.81 -0.36
N TYR A 39 -7.42 -32.14 0.34
CA TYR A 39 -6.58 -32.80 1.35
C TYR A 39 -7.41 -33.25 2.56
N VAL A 40 -8.43 -32.47 2.92
CA VAL A 40 -9.39 -32.82 3.98
C VAL A 40 -10.31 -33.96 3.51
N THR A 41 -10.80 -33.93 2.27
CA THR A 41 -11.63 -35.02 1.71
C THR A 41 -10.83 -36.28 1.37
N ALA A 42 -9.51 -36.19 1.20
CA ALA A 42 -8.63 -37.34 1.01
C ALA A 42 -8.41 -38.15 2.30
N LEU A 43 -8.47 -37.47 3.46
CA LEU A 43 -8.43 -38.10 4.78
C LEU A 43 -9.80 -38.67 5.17
N ASP A 44 -10.89 -38.06 4.73
CA ASP A 44 -12.25 -38.52 4.96
C ASP A 44 -13.16 -38.25 3.75
N PRO A 45 -13.65 -39.28 3.04
CA PRO A 45 -14.44 -39.12 1.82
C PRO A 45 -15.80 -38.40 2.02
N GLN A 46 -16.26 -38.20 3.27
CA GLN A 46 -17.47 -37.45 3.60
C GLN A 46 -17.26 -36.50 4.79
N PRO A 47 -16.58 -35.35 4.61
CA PRO A 47 -16.31 -34.42 5.71
C PRO A 47 -17.56 -33.70 6.25
N GLN A 48 -18.71 -33.79 5.57
CA GLN A 48 -19.97 -33.25 6.04
C GLN A 48 -20.69 -34.17 7.05
N GLU A 49 -20.42 -35.48 7.00
CA GLU A 49 -21.06 -36.46 7.89
C GLU A 49 -20.21 -36.78 9.12
N SER A 50 -18.88 -36.60 9.06
CA SER A 50 -18.02 -36.78 10.22
C SER A 50 -17.98 -35.53 11.12
N SER A 51 -18.06 -35.76 12.44
CA SER A 51 -18.04 -34.67 13.44
C SER A 51 -16.77 -33.82 13.36
N TYR A 52 -15.64 -34.42 13.01
CA TYR A 52 -14.34 -33.75 12.90
C TYR A 52 -14.26 -32.77 11.71
N GLY A 53 -14.82 -33.13 10.56
CA GLY A 53 -14.85 -32.25 9.38
C GLY A 53 -15.67 -30.98 9.63
N ARG A 54 -16.76 -31.09 10.39
CA ARG A 54 -17.59 -29.94 10.80
C ARG A 54 -16.83 -29.00 11.73
N TRP A 55 -16.17 -29.51 12.77
CA TRP A 55 -15.37 -28.68 13.69
C TRP A 55 -14.22 -27.96 12.99
N LEU A 56 -13.49 -28.66 12.10
CA LEU A 56 -12.41 -28.06 11.33
C LEU A 56 -12.93 -26.96 10.38
N THR A 57 -14.05 -27.21 9.71
CA THR A 57 -14.69 -26.23 8.83
C THR A 57 -15.18 -25.02 9.61
N SER A 58 -15.80 -25.21 10.78
CA SER A 58 -16.24 -24.12 11.66
C SER A 58 -15.06 -23.27 12.15
N PHE A 59 -13.96 -23.89 12.58
CA PHE A 59 -12.75 -23.17 12.98
C PHE A 59 -12.14 -22.38 11.81
N TRP A 60 -12.06 -23.00 10.63
CA TRP A 60 -11.59 -22.31 9.42
C TRP A 60 -12.45 -21.10 9.08
N TRP A 61 -13.78 -21.22 9.15
CA TRP A 61 -14.69 -20.09 8.93
C TRP A 61 -14.50 -18.96 9.94
N ILE A 62 -14.27 -19.27 11.21
CA ILE A 62 -13.96 -18.27 12.23
C ILE A 62 -12.65 -17.55 11.88
N VAL A 63 -11.61 -18.30 11.51
CA VAL A 63 -10.33 -17.71 11.08
C VAL A 63 -10.52 -16.79 9.88
N VAL A 64 -11.25 -17.23 8.84
CA VAL A 64 -11.55 -16.41 7.66
C VAL A 64 -12.31 -15.13 8.04
N MET A 65 -13.31 -15.22 8.92
CA MET A 65 -14.06 -14.05 9.40
C MET A 65 -13.17 -13.05 10.15
N VAL A 66 -12.30 -13.53 11.04
CA VAL A 66 -11.35 -12.67 11.78
C VAL A 66 -10.34 -12.03 10.83
N VAL A 67 -9.80 -12.78 9.87
CA VAL A 67 -8.85 -12.26 8.88
C VAL A 67 -9.51 -11.22 7.97
N MET A 68 -10.73 -11.49 7.47
CA MET A 68 -11.46 -10.55 6.62
C MET A 68 -11.83 -9.25 7.36
N THR A 69 -12.28 -9.35 8.61
CA THR A 69 -12.59 -8.17 9.42
C THR A 69 -11.34 -7.35 9.76
N GLY A 70 -10.23 -8.01 10.11
CA GLY A 70 -8.94 -7.36 10.35
C GLY A 70 -8.38 -6.66 9.10
N PHE A 71 -8.41 -7.35 7.95
CA PHE A 71 -7.99 -6.78 6.67
C PHE A 71 -8.85 -5.57 6.28
N THR A 72 -10.17 -5.67 6.41
CA THR A 72 -11.09 -4.56 6.12
C THR A 72 -10.81 -3.35 7.02
N GLY A 73 -10.50 -3.58 8.31
CA GLY A 73 -10.12 -2.54 9.25
C GLY A 73 -8.83 -1.81 8.84
N ILE A 74 -7.77 -2.57 8.52
CA ILE A 74 -6.49 -2.01 8.09
C ILE A 74 -6.64 -1.26 6.76
N MET A 75 -7.36 -1.82 5.79
CA MET A 75 -7.60 -1.18 4.51
C MET A 75 -8.37 0.13 4.67
N LYS A 76 -9.42 0.15 5.49
CA LYS A 76 -10.17 1.37 5.80
C LYS A 76 -9.29 2.45 6.44
N ALA A 77 -8.43 2.07 7.40
CA ALA A 77 -7.51 3.00 8.05
C ALA A 77 -6.49 3.57 7.05
N ASN A 78 -5.90 2.73 6.22
CA ASN A 78 -4.94 3.16 5.21
C ASN A 78 -5.57 4.03 4.12
N MET A 79 -6.84 3.81 3.76
CA MET A 79 -7.57 4.69 2.83
C MET A 79 -7.98 6.03 3.45
N MET A 80 -8.07 6.11 4.79
CA MET A 80 -8.37 7.37 5.49
C MET A 80 -7.13 8.26 5.61
N VAL A 81 -5.94 7.67 5.74
CA VAL A 81 -4.68 8.43 5.82
C VAL A 81 -4.15 8.65 4.41
N LYS A 82 -4.41 9.83 3.87
CA LYS A 82 -3.68 10.29 2.69
C LYS A 82 -2.27 10.65 3.09
N ASP A 83 -1.29 9.97 2.50
CA ASP A 83 0.10 10.38 2.64
C ASP A 83 0.27 11.81 2.14
N GLN A 84 0.97 12.63 2.93
CA GLN A 84 1.33 14.00 2.60
C GLN A 84 2.47 13.99 1.56
N THR A 85 2.21 13.41 0.40
CA THR A 85 3.19 13.27 -0.66
C THR A 85 3.63 14.65 -1.15
N GLY A 86 4.95 14.88 -1.20
CA GLY A 86 5.51 16.10 -1.80
C GLY A 86 5.97 17.17 -0.81
N ARG A 87 5.82 16.96 0.52
CA ARG A 87 6.37 17.90 1.52
C ARG A 87 7.88 18.09 1.41
N ILE A 88 8.33 19.32 1.61
CA ILE A 88 9.72 19.75 1.59
C ILE A 88 10.15 19.87 3.04
N ASN A 89 10.95 18.92 3.52
CA ASN A 89 11.33 18.86 4.92
C ASN A 89 12.76 19.36 5.14
N THR A 90 13.63 19.14 4.16
CA THR A 90 15.06 19.45 4.25
C THR A 90 15.51 20.39 3.15
N ILE A 91 16.66 21.02 3.37
CA ILE A 91 17.34 21.82 2.33
C ILE A 91 17.70 20.96 1.11
N GLN A 92 18.01 19.68 1.32
CA GLN A 92 18.35 18.76 0.24
C GLN A 92 17.15 18.50 -0.69
N ASP A 93 15.94 18.45 -0.15
CA ASP A 93 14.71 18.32 -0.95
C ASP A 93 14.50 19.53 -1.88
N ILE A 94 14.88 20.73 -1.42
CA ILE A 94 14.80 21.97 -2.22
C ILE A 94 15.79 21.89 -3.39
N ILE A 95 17.01 21.43 -3.12
CA ILE A 95 18.07 21.30 -4.13
C ILE A 95 17.74 20.20 -5.15
N ALA A 96 17.10 19.12 -4.71
CA ALA A 96 16.64 18.03 -5.57
C ALA A 96 15.55 18.47 -6.57
N ARG A 97 14.86 19.59 -6.30
CA ARG A 97 13.79 20.15 -7.14
C ARG A 97 14.26 21.43 -7.86
N PRO A 98 14.91 21.34 -9.03
CA PRO A 98 15.50 22.51 -9.70
C PRO A 98 14.48 23.55 -10.18
N ASN A 99 13.21 23.15 -10.36
CA ASN A 99 12.12 24.04 -10.78
C ASN A 99 11.51 24.85 -9.62
N LEU A 100 11.86 24.51 -8.38
CA LEU A 100 11.36 25.17 -7.18
C LEU A 100 12.16 26.46 -6.93
N ARG A 101 11.46 27.58 -6.77
CA ARG A 101 12.10 28.88 -6.52
C ARG A 101 12.37 29.05 -5.03
N ALA A 102 13.63 29.00 -4.64
CA ALA A 102 14.06 29.34 -3.29
C ALA A 102 14.11 30.86 -3.12
N LEU A 103 13.28 31.40 -2.24
CA LEU A 103 13.17 32.83 -1.97
C LEU A 103 13.83 33.17 -0.63
N VAL A 104 14.71 34.17 -0.63
CA VAL A 104 15.48 34.63 0.54
C VAL A 104 15.33 36.15 0.71
N ILE A 105 15.19 36.61 1.95
CA ILE A 105 15.11 38.03 2.27
C ILE A 105 16.48 38.67 2.12
N SER A 106 16.58 39.72 1.32
CA SER A 106 17.80 40.52 1.16
C SER A 106 18.18 41.23 2.46
N GLY A 107 19.46 41.18 2.83
CA GLY A 107 20.01 41.72 4.07
C GLY A 107 19.72 40.88 5.32
N SER A 108 19.11 39.70 5.16
CA SER A 108 18.80 38.82 6.30
C SER A 108 19.98 37.91 6.68
N THR A 109 19.92 37.36 7.89
CA THR A 109 20.86 36.33 8.36
C THR A 109 20.88 35.12 7.43
N TYR A 110 19.75 34.78 6.81
CA TYR A 110 19.66 33.68 5.84
C TYR A 110 20.53 33.93 4.60
N GLU A 111 20.52 35.15 4.07
CA GLU A 111 21.39 35.54 2.94
C GLU A 111 22.86 35.39 3.33
N GLY A 112 23.23 35.92 4.50
CA GLY A 112 24.60 35.83 5.02
C GLY A 112 25.05 34.37 5.10
N ILE A 113 24.26 33.50 5.74
CA ILE A 113 24.61 32.09 5.93
C ILE A 113 24.72 31.34 4.61
N PHE A 114 23.79 31.50 3.69
CA PHE A 114 23.85 30.79 2.41
C PHE A 114 25.01 31.28 1.53
N LYS A 115 25.41 32.55 1.68
CA LYS A 115 26.53 33.14 0.94
C LYS A 115 27.89 32.78 1.52
N THR A 116 28.03 32.71 2.85
CA THR A 116 29.34 32.52 3.52
C THR A 116 29.61 31.10 4.00
N SER A 117 28.62 30.19 3.94
CA SER A 117 28.82 28.82 4.44
C SER A 117 29.68 27.96 3.51
N ASP A 118 30.55 27.16 4.13
CA ASP A 118 31.39 26.16 3.45
C ASP A 118 30.62 24.87 3.10
N ARG A 119 29.36 24.72 3.55
CA ARG A 119 28.58 23.52 3.26
C ARG A 119 28.19 23.47 1.78
N PRO A 120 28.47 22.35 1.07
CA PRO A 120 28.19 22.24 -0.36
C PRO A 120 26.69 22.36 -0.68
N ASP A 121 25.83 21.91 0.23
CA ASP A 121 24.37 22.02 0.10
C ASP A 121 23.93 23.50 0.10
N TYR A 122 24.48 24.32 0.99
CA TYR A 122 24.10 25.73 1.10
C TYR A 122 24.61 26.53 -0.11
N GLN A 123 25.79 26.20 -0.62
CA GLN A 123 26.31 26.79 -1.85
C GLN A 123 25.50 26.40 -3.09
N ARG A 124 24.96 25.17 -3.14
CA ARG A 124 24.02 24.73 -4.20
C ARG A 124 22.70 25.48 -4.10
N LEU A 125 22.13 25.59 -2.90
CA LEU A 125 20.93 26.36 -2.65
C LEU A 125 21.12 27.83 -3.04
N TRP A 126 22.25 28.44 -2.64
CA TRP A 126 22.57 29.82 -2.98
C TRP A 126 22.63 30.07 -4.49
N ARG A 127 23.25 29.15 -5.24
CA ARG A 127 23.23 29.21 -6.72
C ARG A 127 21.82 29.11 -7.30
N GLN A 128 20.94 28.29 -6.71
CA GLN A 128 19.53 28.19 -7.11
C GLN A 128 18.76 29.47 -6.82
N VAL A 129 18.99 30.12 -5.67
CA VAL A 129 18.42 31.44 -5.34
C VAL A 129 18.83 32.48 -6.38
N LEU A 130 20.12 32.54 -6.73
CA LEU A 130 20.64 33.48 -7.74
C LEU A 130 20.06 33.21 -9.13
N ARG A 131 19.97 31.94 -9.54
CA ARG A 131 19.42 31.54 -10.86
C ARG A 131 17.99 32.05 -11.09
N TRP A 132 17.18 32.07 -10.02
CA TRP A 132 15.76 32.44 -10.10
C TRP A 132 15.47 33.88 -9.63
N ASN A 133 16.50 34.69 -9.38
CA ASN A 133 16.36 36.02 -8.78
C ASN A 133 15.49 35.99 -7.49
N GLY A 134 15.79 35.01 -6.63
CA GLY A 134 15.05 34.73 -5.40
C GLY A 134 15.35 35.68 -4.24
N LEU A 135 16.27 36.64 -4.43
CA LEU A 135 16.52 37.70 -3.46
C LEU A 135 15.43 38.75 -3.58
N LYS A 136 14.70 38.95 -2.48
CA LYS A 136 13.58 39.89 -2.40
C LYS A 136 13.68 40.73 -1.15
N THR A 137 13.13 41.94 -1.19
CA THR A 137 13.10 42.79 0.01
C THR A 137 12.14 42.21 1.05
N ALA A 138 12.32 42.56 2.32
CA ALA A 138 11.44 42.08 3.38
C ALA A 138 9.95 42.42 3.11
N ALA A 139 9.68 43.62 2.56
CA ALA A 139 8.33 44.06 2.21
C ALA A 139 7.70 43.23 1.09
N GLU A 140 8.48 42.90 0.06
CA GLU A 140 8.03 42.03 -1.04
C GLU A 140 7.77 40.60 -0.56
N MET A 141 8.58 40.09 0.37
CA MET A 141 8.47 38.72 0.87
C MET A 141 7.20 38.49 1.68
N VAL A 142 6.75 39.49 2.44
CA VAL A 142 5.49 39.44 3.21
C VAL A 142 4.27 39.89 2.42
N SER A 143 4.35 39.87 1.09
CA SER A 143 3.27 40.24 0.19
C SER A 143 2.41 39.04 -0.21
N LYS A 144 1.13 39.29 -0.52
CA LYS A 144 0.18 38.25 -0.94
C LYS A 144 0.64 37.48 -2.19
N PRO A 145 1.17 38.10 -3.26
CA PRO A 145 1.59 37.38 -4.45
C PRO A 145 2.66 36.30 -4.19
N ILE A 146 3.60 36.56 -3.28
CA ILE A 146 4.62 35.57 -2.92
C ILE A 146 3.99 34.38 -2.20
N PHE A 147 3.10 34.64 -1.25
CA PHE A 147 2.39 33.58 -0.52
C PHE A 147 1.44 32.77 -1.43
N ASP A 148 0.82 33.38 -2.43
CA ASP A 148 0.02 32.68 -3.44
C ASP A 148 0.90 31.72 -4.27
N ILE A 149 2.11 32.13 -4.69
CA ILE A 149 3.06 31.27 -5.42
C ILE A 149 3.58 30.12 -4.55
N ILE A 150 3.71 30.33 -3.23
CA ILE A 150 4.07 29.29 -2.26
C ILE A 150 2.93 28.27 -2.13
N LEU A 151 1.67 28.72 -2.09
CA LEU A 151 0.50 27.83 -2.11
C LEU A 151 0.40 27.02 -3.40
N GLU A 152 0.86 27.56 -4.54
CA GLU A 152 0.98 26.85 -5.80
C GLU A 152 2.16 25.85 -5.86
N GLU A 153 2.89 25.64 -4.76
CA GLU A 153 4.05 24.75 -4.65
C GLU A 153 5.22 25.10 -5.60
N LYS A 154 5.25 26.33 -6.11
CA LYS A 154 6.28 26.81 -7.06
C LYS A 154 7.46 27.49 -6.39
N ALA A 155 7.29 27.92 -5.14
CA ALA A 155 8.32 28.60 -4.37
C ALA A 155 8.40 28.10 -2.94
N THR A 156 9.59 28.21 -2.36
CA THR A 156 9.85 28.00 -0.93
C THR A 156 10.39 29.26 -0.31
N PHE A 157 10.00 29.49 0.93
CA PHE A 157 10.38 30.66 1.70
C PHE A 157 11.05 30.27 3.01
N PHE A 158 12.19 30.88 3.31
CA PHE A 158 12.88 30.70 4.58
C PHE A 158 12.42 31.77 5.58
N CYS A 159 11.73 31.33 6.63
CA CYS A 159 11.28 32.18 7.72
C CYS A 159 11.13 31.39 9.02
N ASP A 160 11.02 32.10 10.14
CA ASP A 160 10.59 31.51 11.41
C ASP A 160 9.08 31.29 11.46
N ASP A 161 8.66 30.43 12.39
CA ASP A 161 7.26 30.05 12.55
C ASP A 161 6.35 31.24 12.90
N THR A 162 6.86 32.17 13.70
CA THR A 162 6.09 33.32 14.18
C THR A 162 5.80 34.27 13.02
N MET A 163 6.78 34.53 12.17
CA MET A 163 6.62 35.34 10.96
C MET A 163 5.67 34.68 9.96
N LEU A 164 5.74 33.36 9.78
CA LEU A 164 4.83 32.61 8.92
C LEU A 164 3.37 32.81 9.37
N TYR A 165 3.04 32.47 10.62
CA TYR A 165 1.66 32.51 11.11
C TYR A 165 1.10 33.94 11.16
N MET A 166 1.90 34.92 11.61
CA MET A 166 1.46 36.32 11.66
C MET A 166 1.20 36.87 10.25
N THR A 167 2.03 36.50 9.27
CA THR A 167 1.87 36.97 7.88
C THR A 167 0.66 36.32 7.23
N VAL A 168 0.46 35.02 7.39
CA VAL A 168 -0.72 34.31 6.88
C VAL A 168 -1.99 34.88 7.48
N ALA A 169 -2.01 35.09 8.80
CA ALA A 169 -3.14 35.76 9.44
C ALA A 169 -3.39 37.13 8.78
N ARG A 170 -2.38 37.98 8.64
CA ARG A 170 -2.57 39.30 8.04
C ARG A 170 -3.07 39.26 6.59
N LEU A 171 -2.51 38.39 5.75
CA LEU A 171 -2.73 38.38 4.30
C LEU A 171 -4.06 37.74 3.88
N TYR A 172 -4.57 36.79 4.66
CA TYR A 172 -5.76 36.00 4.32
C TYR A 172 -6.89 36.14 5.34
N PRO A 173 -7.43 37.36 5.58
CA PRO A 173 -8.49 37.56 6.57
C PRO A 173 -9.79 36.80 6.24
N LYS A 174 -10.05 36.54 4.95
CA LYS A 174 -11.22 35.81 4.45
C LYS A 174 -10.98 34.30 4.25
N GLY A 175 -9.79 33.82 4.64
CA GLY A 175 -9.36 32.45 4.41
C GLY A 175 -8.64 32.22 3.08
N PHE A 176 -8.09 31.02 2.92
CA PHE A 176 -7.38 30.56 1.73
C PHE A 176 -7.58 29.06 1.52
N GLU A 177 -7.41 28.62 0.27
CA GLU A 177 -7.40 27.20 -0.11
C GLU A 177 -5.95 26.69 -0.13
N GLY A 178 -5.71 25.54 0.51
CA GLY A 178 -4.38 24.93 0.64
C GLY A 178 -3.87 24.91 2.09
N GLU A 179 -2.62 24.50 2.30
CA GLU A 179 -1.99 24.46 3.62
C GLU A 179 -0.59 25.05 3.55
N PHE A 180 -0.27 25.95 4.48
CA PHE A 180 1.11 26.28 4.77
C PHE A 180 1.66 25.29 5.79
N TYR A 181 2.85 24.77 5.53
CA TYR A 181 3.57 23.92 6.46
C TYR A 181 5.02 24.38 6.57
N MET A 182 5.65 24.02 7.68
CA MET A 182 7.07 24.26 7.91
C MET A 182 7.80 22.91 7.81
N GLY A 183 8.98 22.91 7.19
CA GLY A 183 9.82 21.73 7.14
C GLY A 183 10.31 21.33 8.54
N ASN A 184 10.68 20.06 8.71
CA ASN A 184 11.14 19.54 9.99
C ASN A 184 12.60 19.87 10.31
N ASP A 185 13.40 20.27 9.32
CA ASP A 185 14.83 20.54 9.49
C ASP A 185 15.08 21.96 10.02
N TYR A 186 15.69 22.05 11.20
CA TYR A 186 16.09 23.29 11.83
C TYR A 186 17.57 23.54 11.54
N PHE A 187 17.85 24.42 10.58
CA PHE A 187 19.23 24.73 10.19
C PHE A 187 19.80 25.97 10.90
N ILE A 188 18.94 26.80 11.51
CA ILE A 188 19.32 27.99 12.30
C ILE A 188 18.38 28.12 13.49
N ASN A 189 18.96 28.37 14.67
CA ASN A 189 18.20 28.84 15.83
C ASN A 189 18.24 30.38 15.85
N ASN A 190 17.13 31.02 15.46
CA ASN A 190 17.01 32.48 15.51
C ASN A 190 16.44 32.90 16.86
N GLU A 191 17.24 33.62 17.64
CA GLU A 191 16.79 34.24 18.88
C GLU A 191 16.35 35.68 18.62
N PHE A 192 15.14 36.02 19.06
CA PHE A 192 14.64 37.39 18.96
C PHE A 192 15.22 38.23 20.10
N THR A 193 16.04 39.21 19.75
CA THR A 193 16.66 40.13 20.70
C THR A 193 16.22 41.57 20.47
N MET A 194 16.06 42.33 21.56
CA MET A 194 15.84 43.77 21.49
C MET A 194 17.18 44.49 21.39
N PHE A 195 17.39 45.26 20.32
CA PHE A 195 18.56 46.13 20.20
C PHE A 195 18.33 47.45 20.95
N ILE A 196 19.29 47.83 21.78
CA ILE A 196 19.28 49.08 22.53
C ILE A 196 20.45 49.95 22.05
N ARG A 197 20.22 51.26 21.92
CA ARG A 197 21.25 52.21 21.49
C ARG A 197 22.44 52.17 22.46
N ARG A 198 23.65 52.10 21.90
CA ARG A 198 24.90 52.23 22.67
C ARG A 198 24.96 53.61 23.33
N GLY A 199 25.10 53.63 24.66
CA GLY A 199 25.14 54.87 25.46
C GLY A 199 23.77 55.35 25.97
N LEU A 200 22.71 54.55 25.85
CA LEU A 200 21.46 54.81 26.57
C LEU A 200 21.72 54.78 28.09
N ASP A 201 21.05 55.65 28.85
CA ASP A 201 21.14 55.67 30.31
C ASP A 201 20.89 54.26 30.88
N GLN A 202 21.80 53.83 31.75
CA GLN A 202 21.75 52.52 32.40
C GLN A 202 20.46 52.35 33.20
N LYS A 203 19.91 53.43 33.79
CA LYS A 203 18.64 53.38 34.53
C LYS A 203 17.48 53.00 33.61
N ILE A 204 17.42 53.60 32.42
CA ILE A 204 16.39 53.29 31.41
C ILE A 204 16.55 51.87 30.92
N THR A 205 17.78 51.46 30.59
CA THR A 205 18.10 50.11 30.13
C THR A 205 17.68 49.05 31.16
N ASN A 206 17.96 49.29 32.44
CA ASN A 206 17.57 48.40 33.52
C ASN A 206 16.05 48.28 33.66
N GLU A 207 15.32 49.38 33.54
CA GLU A 207 13.86 49.35 33.59
C GLU A 207 13.25 48.64 32.36
N ILE A 208 13.83 48.79 31.17
CA ILE A 208 13.43 48.04 29.98
C ILE A 208 13.64 46.54 30.21
N HIS A 209 14.80 46.13 30.71
CA HIS A 209 15.09 44.72 30.99
C HIS A 209 14.14 44.12 32.04
N LYS A 210 13.82 44.86 33.11
CA LYS A 210 12.84 44.41 34.12
C LYS A 210 11.47 44.18 33.51
N ARG A 211 10.98 45.15 32.72
CA ARG A 211 9.66 45.05 32.07
C ARG A 211 9.62 43.94 31.02
N LEU A 212 10.68 43.79 30.23
CA LEU A 212 10.78 42.72 29.24
C LEU A 212 10.76 41.35 29.92
N ARG A 213 11.44 41.20 31.05
CA ARG A 213 11.39 39.98 31.87
C ARG A 213 9.97 39.70 32.36
N TRP A 214 9.25 40.69 32.88
CA TRP A 214 7.86 40.50 33.30
C TRP A 214 6.95 40.04 32.16
N VAL A 215 7.10 40.62 30.97
CA VAL A 215 6.35 40.20 29.78
C VAL A 215 6.65 38.74 29.42
N TRP A 216 7.92 38.35 29.53
CA TRP A 216 8.36 36.99 29.23
C TRP A 216 7.89 35.96 30.27
N GLU A 217 8.07 36.27 31.56
CA GLU A 217 7.64 35.43 32.69
C GLU A 217 6.12 35.27 32.75
N ALA A 218 5.36 36.29 32.31
CA ALA A 218 3.92 36.20 32.15
C ALA A 218 3.47 35.31 30.97
N GLY A 219 4.40 34.84 30.13
CA GLY A 219 4.09 33.98 28.98
C GLY A 219 3.36 34.70 27.83
N LEU A 220 3.36 36.04 27.82
CA LEU A 220 2.63 36.82 26.83
C LEU A 220 3.09 36.57 25.38
N PRO A 221 4.41 36.47 25.07
CA PRO A 221 4.84 36.18 23.71
C PRO A 221 4.35 34.83 23.19
N GLN A 222 4.37 33.80 24.04
CA GLN A 222 3.88 32.46 23.71
C GLN A 222 2.38 32.49 23.43
N GLU A 223 1.62 33.25 24.24
CA GLU A 223 0.19 33.43 24.05
C GLU A 223 -0.13 34.21 22.76
N TRP A 224 0.62 35.27 22.44
CA TRP A 224 0.45 36.00 21.19
C TRP A 224 0.75 35.14 19.97
N LYS A 225 1.83 34.36 20.02
CA LYS A 225 2.17 33.38 18.98
C LYS A 225 1.08 32.32 18.82
N ARG A 226 0.58 31.77 19.92
CA ARG A 226 -0.52 30.79 19.92
C ARG A 226 -1.77 31.37 19.25
N ARG A 227 -2.18 32.58 19.62
CA ARG A 227 -3.33 33.26 19.00
C ARG A 227 -3.13 33.51 17.51
N ALA A 228 -1.94 33.92 17.10
CA ALA A 228 -1.62 34.11 15.68
C ALA A 228 -1.71 32.80 14.90
N MET A 229 -1.15 31.72 15.46
CA MET A 229 -1.21 30.37 14.88
C MET A 229 -2.64 29.87 14.76
N GLU A 230 -3.44 30.01 15.82
CA GLU A 230 -4.86 29.63 15.81
C GLU A 230 -5.64 30.44 14.79
N SER A 231 -5.38 31.74 14.70
CA SER A 231 -6.02 32.62 13.73
C SER A 231 -5.65 32.25 12.29
N ALA A 232 -4.38 31.92 12.02
CA ALA A 232 -3.95 31.45 10.71
C ALA A 232 -4.57 30.08 10.37
N ARG A 233 -4.60 29.17 11.34
CA ARG A 233 -5.17 27.83 11.17
C ARG A 233 -6.67 27.88 10.92
N SER A 234 -7.42 28.70 11.65
CA SER A 234 -8.86 28.90 11.46
C SER A 234 -9.21 29.64 10.16
N ARG A 235 -8.22 29.97 9.33
CA ARG A 235 -8.41 30.60 8.01
C ARG A 235 -8.09 29.64 6.86
N SER A 236 -7.47 28.50 7.16
CA SER A 236 -7.12 27.48 6.19
C SER A 236 -8.35 26.60 5.93
N ALA A 237 -8.91 26.62 4.71
CA ALA A 237 -10.09 25.83 4.36
C ALA A 237 -9.90 24.31 4.61
N SER A 238 -8.66 23.85 4.44
CA SER A 238 -8.15 22.51 4.74
C SER A 238 -8.09 22.17 6.24
N ALA A 239 -7.83 23.15 7.11
CA ALA A 239 -7.81 22.95 8.56
C ALA A 239 -9.21 23.00 9.18
N GLN A 240 -10.15 23.69 8.53
CA GLN A 240 -11.58 23.67 8.89
C GLN A 240 -12.32 22.42 8.43
N THR A 241 -11.77 21.69 7.46
CA THR A 241 -12.27 20.36 7.11
C THR A 241 -11.75 19.34 8.11
N THR A 242 -12.42 19.25 9.24
CA THR A 242 -12.37 18.16 10.22
C THR A 242 -12.20 16.84 9.50
N ILE A 243 -10.98 16.26 9.48
CA ILE A 243 -10.63 14.93 8.94
C ILE A 243 -11.65 14.53 7.86
N ALA A 244 -11.75 15.34 6.80
CA ALA A 244 -12.80 15.12 5.83
C ALA A 244 -12.40 13.85 5.11
N ALA A 245 -13.03 12.75 5.52
CA ALA A 245 -12.80 11.41 5.00
C ALA A 245 -12.72 11.55 3.48
N SER A 246 -11.52 11.35 2.94
CA SER A 246 -11.34 11.58 1.54
C SER A 246 -12.25 10.62 0.79
N ASN A 247 -13.12 11.16 -0.05
CA ASN A 247 -13.94 10.34 -0.94
C ASN A 247 -12.99 9.45 -1.73
N MET A 248 -13.17 8.12 -1.60
CA MET A 248 -12.35 7.12 -2.28
C MET A 248 -12.42 7.38 -3.77
N LYS A 249 -11.27 7.61 -4.42
CA LYS A 249 -11.23 7.80 -5.86
C LYS A 249 -11.21 6.44 -6.54
N LEU A 250 -11.68 6.38 -7.78
CA LEU A 250 -11.60 5.16 -8.60
C LEU A 250 -10.14 4.69 -8.78
N THR A 251 -9.18 5.62 -8.72
CA THR A 251 -7.73 5.33 -8.72
C THR A 251 -7.31 4.46 -7.56
N ASP A 252 -7.93 4.62 -6.40
CA ASP A 252 -7.54 3.94 -5.16
C ASP A 252 -8.01 2.47 -5.17
N VAL A 253 -9.08 2.18 -5.94
CA VAL A 253 -9.69 0.85 -6.10
C VAL A 253 -9.30 0.19 -7.45
N GLY A 254 -8.59 0.91 -8.32
CA GLY A 254 -8.25 0.45 -9.67
C GLY A 254 -7.52 -0.90 -9.70
N ALA A 255 -6.63 -1.14 -8.74
CA ALA A 255 -5.91 -2.41 -8.59
C ALA A 255 -6.86 -3.62 -8.41
N ILE A 256 -7.98 -3.44 -7.71
CA ILE A 256 -8.97 -4.50 -7.49
C ILE A 256 -9.65 -4.86 -8.81
N PHE A 257 -9.96 -3.87 -9.65
CA PHE A 257 -10.52 -4.12 -10.97
C PHE A 257 -9.53 -4.85 -11.88
N TYR A 258 -8.24 -4.51 -11.84
CA TYR A 258 -7.21 -5.23 -12.60
C TYR A 258 -7.10 -6.70 -12.17
N LEU A 259 -7.11 -6.98 -10.87
CA LEU A 259 -7.11 -8.36 -10.35
C LEU A 259 -8.37 -9.13 -10.78
N LEU A 260 -9.53 -8.48 -10.77
CA LEU A 260 -10.79 -9.09 -11.20
C LEU A 260 -10.75 -9.44 -12.68
N PHE A 261 -10.27 -8.54 -13.55
CA PHE A 261 -10.12 -8.80 -14.97
C PHE A 261 -9.08 -9.87 -15.27
N LEU A 262 -7.95 -9.88 -14.55
CA LEU A 262 -6.94 -10.92 -14.67
C LEU A 262 -7.50 -12.30 -14.30
N GLY A 263 -8.24 -12.38 -13.19
CA GLY A 263 -8.87 -13.63 -12.74
C GLY A 263 -9.90 -14.16 -13.74
N HIS A 264 -10.79 -13.29 -14.23
CA HIS A 264 -11.76 -13.67 -15.28
C HIS A 264 -11.05 -14.03 -16.59
N GLY A 265 -9.98 -13.33 -16.95
CA GLY A 265 -9.16 -13.62 -18.12
C GLY A 265 -8.54 -15.01 -18.05
N CYS A 266 -7.91 -15.36 -16.93
CA CYS A 266 -7.34 -16.69 -16.70
C CYS A 266 -8.42 -17.78 -16.71
N ALA A 267 -9.59 -17.54 -16.11
CA ALA A 267 -10.70 -18.49 -16.13
C ALA A 267 -11.24 -18.72 -17.55
N CYS A 268 -11.47 -17.64 -18.31
CA CYS A 268 -11.89 -17.70 -19.70
C CYS A 268 -10.86 -18.42 -20.58
N LEU A 269 -9.57 -18.15 -20.39
CA LEU A 269 -8.49 -18.84 -21.10
C LEU A 269 -8.46 -20.34 -20.77
N GLY A 270 -8.68 -20.71 -19.50
CA GLY A 270 -8.81 -22.11 -19.10
C GLY A 270 -9.98 -22.81 -19.81
N VAL A 271 -11.15 -22.19 -19.82
CA VAL A 271 -12.33 -22.73 -20.53
C VAL A 271 -12.10 -22.80 -22.03
N LEU A 272 -11.50 -21.78 -22.64
CA LEU A 272 -11.16 -21.80 -24.06
C LEU A 272 -10.17 -22.92 -24.40
N ALA A 273 -9.14 -23.11 -23.57
CA ALA A 273 -8.18 -24.19 -23.73
C ALA A 273 -8.85 -25.57 -23.60
N GLU A 274 -9.79 -25.74 -22.67
CA GLU A 274 -10.57 -26.97 -22.50
C GLU A 274 -11.51 -27.21 -23.69
N VAL A 275 -12.17 -26.18 -24.22
CA VAL A 275 -13.05 -26.29 -25.39
C VAL A 275 -12.25 -26.59 -26.67
N LEU A 276 -11.07 -25.99 -26.84
CA LEU A 276 -10.17 -26.27 -27.96
C LEU A 276 -9.57 -27.69 -27.87
N SER A 277 -9.17 -28.12 -26.67
CA SER A 277 -8.66 -29.48 -26.43
C SER A 277 -9.76 -30.55 -26.52
N GLY A 278 -10.98 -30.23 -26.06
CA GLY A 278 -12.16 -31.07 -26.10
C GLY A 278 -12.80 -31.19 -27.49
N ARG A 279 -12.57 -30.23 -28.39
CA ARG A 279 -12.92 -30.37 -29.82
C ARG A 279 -11.88 -31.15 -30.62
N LEU A 280 -10.69 -31.41 -30.08
CA LEU A 280 -9.67 -32.29 -30.68
C LEU A 280 -9.76 -33.77 -30.24
N PHE A 281 -10.54 -34.09 -29.21
CA PHE A 281 -10.73 -35.47 -28.72
C PHE A 281 -12.13 -36.11 -28.84
N PRO A 282 -13.05 -35.76 -29.76
CA PRO A 282 -14.25 -36.58 -30.02
C PRO A 282 -13.99 -37.74 -31.01
N ALA A 283 -12.72 -38.04 -31.35
CA ALA A 283 -12.37 -39.11 -32.30
C ALA A 283 -11.99 -40.45 -31.63
N ALA A 284 -11.51 -40.47 -30.38
CA ALA A 284 -11.03 -41.70 -29.74
C ALA A 284 -12.18 -42.60 -29.21
N ALA A 285 -13.28 -42.01 -28.75
CA ALA A 285 -14.40 -42.75 -28.14
C ALA A 285 -15.30 -43.50 -29.15
N ARG A 286 -15.26 -43.16 -30.46
CA ARG A 286 -16.02 -43.89 -31.49
C ARG A 286 -15.33 -45.18 -31.96
N SER A 287 -14.05 -45.37 -31.68
CA SER A 287 -13.29 -46.54 -32.18
C SER A 287 -13.53 -47.83 -31.39
N LEU A 288 -13.95 -47.75 -30.12
CA LEU A 288 -14.18 -48.92 -29.26
C LEU A 288 -15.59 -49.50 -29.41
N GLN A 289 -16.61 -48.68 -29.69
CA GLN A 289 -17.98 -49.16 -29.90
C GLN A 289 -18.19 -49.79 -31.29
N GLY A 290 -17.39 -49.39 -32.29
CA GLY A 290 -17.37 -50.02 -33.62
C GLY A 290 -16.67 -51.40 -33.66
N ARG A 291 -15.75 -51.68 -32.72
CA ARG A 291 -14.98 -52.93 -32.68
C ARG A 291 -15.67 -54.06 -31.91
N MET A 292 -16.57 -53.74 -30.96
CA MET A 292 -17.40 -54.76 -30.29
C MET A 292 -18.56 -55.27 -31.15
N ARG A 293 -19.10 -54.45 -32.05
CA ARG A 293 -20.24 -54.87 -32.92
C ARG A 293 -19.84 -55.79 -34.08
N ARG A 294 -18.56 -55.82 -34.46
CA ARG A 294 -18.02 -56.75 -35.49
C ARG A 294 -17.60 -58.12 -34.96
N ARG A 295 -17.59 -58.35 -33.64
CA ARG A 295 -17.21 -59.65 -33.04
C ARG A 295 -18.40 -60.51 -32.61
N ALA A 296 -19.63 -60.01 -32.70
CA ALA A 296 -20.85 -60.71 -32.30
C ALA A 296 -21.67 -61.29 -33.49
N GLY A 297 -21.15 -61.24 -34.72
CA GLY A 297 -21.88 -61.58 -35.95
C GLY A 297 -21.24 -62.70 -36.78
N GLY A 298 -20.82 -63.80 -36.16
CA GLY A 298 -20.28 -64.95 -36.90
C GLY A 298 -20.17 -66.21 -36.04
N GLY A 299 -21.18 -67.08 -36.10
CA GLY A 299 -21.19 -68.37 -35.42
C GLY A 299 -22.58 -69.00 -35.41
N ASN A 300 -22.95 -69.62 -36.54
CA ASN A 300 -24.23 -70.27 -36.77
C ASN A 300 -24.21 -71.70 -36.20
N ILE A 301 -25.21 -71.99 -35.35
CA ILE A 301 -26.00 -73.23 -35.21
C ILE A 301 -25.28 -74.60 -35.09
N SER A 302 -25.53 -75.28 -33.95
CA SER A 302 -25.97 -76.69 -33.97
C SER A 302 -26.88 -77.03 -32.78
N ARG A 303 -28.09 -77.47 -33.13
CA ARG A 303 -29.15 -78.11 -32.30
C ARG A 303 -28.62 -79.23 -31.39
N ILE A 304 -29.20 -79.40 -30.19
CA ILE A 304 -29.87 -80.63 -29.71
C ILE A 304 -31.03 -80.24 -28.75
N SER A 305 -32.15 -80.94 -28.90
CA SER A 305 -33.51 -80.76 -28.37
C SER A 305 -33.71 -81.04 -26.85
N PRO A 306 -34.91 -80.77 -26.29
CA PRO A 306 -35.18 -80.74 -24.85
C PRO A 306 -35.79 -82.04 -24.30
N LEU A 307 -35.62 -82.29 -23.00
CA LEU A 307 -36.38 -83.29 -22.25
C LEU A 307 -36.79 -82.72 -20.88
N THR A 308 -38.09 -82.50 -20.80
CA THR A 308 -39.04 -82.54 -19.69
C THR A 308 -38.63 -83.05 -18.29
N ALA A 309 -39.09 -82.26 -17.31
CA ALA A 309 -39.97 -82.62 -16.18
C ALA A 309 -39.47 -83.41 -14.94
N ALA A 310 -39.91 -82.83 -13.80
CA ALA A 310 -40.39 -83.45 -12.57
C ALA A 310 -39.37 -84.09 -11.60
N GLY A 311 -39.49 -83.63 -10.35
CA GLY A 311 -38.77 -84.03 -9.14
C GLY A 311 -38.95 -82.95 -8.09
#